data_AF-A0A2V7HWD1-F1
#
_entry.id   AF-A0A2V7HWD1-F1
#
_cell.length_a   1.000
_cell.length_b   1.000
_cell.length_c   1.000
_cell.angle_alpha   90.00
_cell.angle_beta   90.00
_cell.angle_gamma   90.00
#
_symmetry.space_group_name_H-M   'P 1'
#
loop_
_entity.id
_entity.type
_entity.pdbx_description
1 polymer ?
#
loop_
_entity_poly.entity_id
_entity_poly.type
_entity_poly.pdbx_seq_one_letter_code
_entity_poly.pdbx_strand_id
1 'polypeptide(L)'
;MSPAVAWAPAPSAPTLPTGEVHVWRVDLDAAPPRLAALAATLSTEERGRALRFRFDAHRNRWVAARGTLRAILAAYLRRTPGSLNLAADANGKPFLQNGDGPAPLRFNLAHADDVALVAVGWHREVGVDIEREAPDRADLEVARRLFAADEAVALAAMPMPLRCRAFFALWTAR
;
A
#
# COMPACT_ATOMS: atom_id res chain seq x y z
N MET A 1 -4.71 -4.23 -23.51
CA MET A 1 -4.10 -3.10 -22.76
C MET A 1 -5.06 -2.75 -21.64
N SER A 2 -4.66 -2.87 -20.37
CA SER A 2 -5.45 -2.30 -19.26
C SER A 2 -5.58 -0.79 -19.51
N PRO A 3 -6.79 -0.20 -19.44
CA PRO A 3 -6.94 1.23 -19.64
C PRO A 3 -6.10 1.99 -18.62
N ALA A 4 -5.52 3.12 -19.04
CA ALA A 4 -4.84 4.01 -18.12
C ALA A 4 -5.86 4.50 -17.08
N VAL A 5 -5.65 4.13 -15.82
CA VAL A 5 -6.47 4.65 -14.72
C VAL A 5 -6.09 6.12 -14.52
N ALA A 6 -7.07 7.01 -14.71
CA ALA A 6 -6.91 8.41 -14.37
C ALA A 6 -7.05 8.58 -12.86
N TRP A 7 -5.96 8.96 -12.19
CA TRP A 7 -5.98 9.27 -10.75
C TRP A 7 -6.52 10.68 -10.53
N ALA A 8 -7.56 10.80 -9.72
CA ALA A 8 -8.07 12.11 -9.31
C ALA A 8 -7.13 12.77 -8.27
N PRO A 9 -7.08 14.12 -8.21
CA PRO A 9 -6.38 14.81 -7.14
C PRO A 9 -6.88 14.41 -5.75
N ALA A 10 -5.97 14.37 -4.79
CA ALA A 10 -6.27 14.08 -3.39
C ALA A 10 -7.27 15.10 -2.79
N PRO A 11 -8.48 14.69 -2.39
CA PRO A 11 -9.39 15.58 -1.66
C PRO A 11 -8.87 15.85 -0.24
N SER A 12 -9.07 17.07 0.26
CA SER A 12 -8.70 17.47 1.62
C SER A 12 -9.60 16.86 2.70
N ALA A 13 -10.86 16.60 2.37
CA ALA A 13 -11.86 15.99 3.24
C ALA A 13 -12.64 14.91 2.47
N PRO A 14 -12.05 13.72 2.27
CA PRO A 14 -12.72 12.66 1.54
C PRO A 14 -13.96 12.17 2.29
N THR A 15 -15.07 12.06 1.58
CA THR A 15 -16.25 11.29 2.02
C THR A 15 -16.17 9.89 1.41
N LEU A 16 -16.32 8.86 2.24
CA LEU A 16 -16.33 7.46 1.79
C LEU A 16 -17.71 6.87 2.08
N PRO A 17 -18.59 6.75 1.08
CA PRO A 17 -19.88 6.10 1.23
C PRO A 17 -19.74 4.64 1.69
N THR A 18 -20.76 4.14 2.38
CA THR A 18 -20.79 2.73 2.80
C THR A 18 -20.76 1.80 1.59
N GLY A 19 -19.90 0.78 1.63
CA GLY A 19 -19.73 -0.18 0.54
C GLY A 19 -18.64 0.19 -0.46
N GLU A 20 -18.22 1.45 -0.51
CA GLU A 20 -17.14 1.92 -1.38
C GLU A 20 -15.75 1.67 -0.78
N VAL A 21 -14.76 1.62 -1.67
CA VAL A 21 -13.34 1.56 -1.32
C VAL A 21 -12.63 2.66 -2.11
N HIS A 22 -11.91 3.53 -1.40
CA HIS A 22 -11.00 4.46 -2.06
C HIS A 22 -9.60 3.85 -2.11
N VAL A 23 -8.95 3.96 -3.26
CA VAL A 23 -7.54 3.61 -3.42
C VAL A 23 -6.76 4.88 -3.69
N TRP A 24 -5.70 5.09 -2.92
CA TRP A 24 -4.81 6.23 -3.05
C TRP A 24 -3.48 5.78 -3.65
N ARG A 25 -3.00 6.49 -4.66
CA ARG A 25 -1.62 6.35 -5.15
C ARG A 25 -0.73 7.41 -4.49
N VAL A 26 0.37 6.96 -3.91
CA VAL A 26 1.31 7.81 -3.18
C VAL A 26 2.68 7.70 -3.81
N ASP A 27 3.27 8.85 -4.11
CA ASP A 27 4.70 8.98 -4.43
C ASP A 27 5.50 9.02 -3.12
N LEU A 28 6.46 8.10 -2.99
CA LEU A 28 7.30 7.93 -1.81
C LEU A 28 8.59 8.74 -1.85
N ASP A 29 8.98 9.27 -3.02
CA ASP A 29 10.14 10.14 -3.18
C ASP A 29 9.78 11.59 -2.86
N ALA A 30 9.30 11.80 -1.63
CA ALA A 30 8.87 13.10 -1.13
C ALA A 30 10.04 14.08 -1.00
N ALA A 31 9.84 15.31 -1.50
CA ALA A 31 10.80 16.41 -1.31
C ALA A 31 11.07 16.67 0.19
N PRO A 32 12.28 17.14 0.57
CA PRO A 32 12.69 17.25 1.98
C PRO A 32 11.73 18.01 2.90
N PRO A 33 11.12 19.15 2.52
CA PRO A 33 10.16 19.84 3.39
C PRO A 33 8.91 19.00 3.68
N ARG A 34 8.39 18.30 2.67
CA ARG A 34 7.24 17.39 2.83
C ARG A 34 7.63 16.19 3.69
N LEU A 35 8.80 15.60 3.45
CA LEU A 35 9.28 14.47 4.25
C LEU A 35 9.42 14.84 5.73
N ALA A 36 9.96 16.02 6.03
CA ALA A 36 10.07 16.53 7.41
C ALA A 36 8.70 16.73 8.06
N ALA A 37 7.74 17.31 7.34
CA ALA A 37 6.36 17.47 7.81
C ALA A 37 5.69 16.11 8.09
N LEU A 38 5.91 15.12 7.22
CA LEU A 38 5.42 13.75 7.42
C LEU A 38 6.07 13.11 8.65
N ALA A 39 7.40 13.20 8.79
CA ALA A 39 8.16 12.67 9.92
C ALA A 39 7.68 13.21 11.28
N ALA A 40 7.26 14.48 11.32
CA ALA A 40 6.72 15.11 12.52
C ALA A 40 5.43 14.42 13.02
N THR A 41 4.67 13.77 12.14
CA THR A 41 3.41 13.08 12.48
C THR A 41 3.58 11.67 13.05
N LEU A 42 4.77 11.08 12.93
CA LEU A 42 5.01 9.70 13.35
C LEU A 42 4.99 9.57 14.88
N SER A 43 4.57 8.41 15.38
CA SER A 43 4.74 8.03 16.79
C SER A 43 6.21 7.81 17.14
N THR A 44 6.52 7.73 18.43
CA THR A 44 7.89 7.43 18.90
C THR A 44 8.37 6.07 18.37
N GLU A 45 7.51 5.06 18.39
CA GLU A 45 7.80 3.71 17.89
C GLU A 45 8.05 3.71 16.39
N GLU A 46 7.24 4.47 15.64
CA GLU A 46 7.41 4.63 14.20
C GLU A 46 8.72 5.33 13.85
N ARG A 47 9.07 6.42 14.55
CA ARG A 47 10.37 7.08 14.39
C ARG A 47 11.52 6.13 14.71
N GLY A 48 11.39 5.36 15.80
CA GLY A 48 12.35 4.31 16.15
C GLY A 48 12.53 3.28 15.03
N ARG A 49 11.43 2.83 14.41
CA ARG A 49 11.50 1.91 13.27
C ARG A 49 12.16 2.52 12.04
N ALA A 50 11.87 3.79 11.72
CA ALA A 50 12.52 4.49 10.62
C ALA A 50 14.05 4.50 10.77
N LEU A 51 14.54 4.74 11.99
CA LEU A 51 15.98 4.80 12.28
C LEU A 51 16.71 3.45 12.12
N ARG A 52 15.98 2.32 12.05
CA ARG A 52 16.58 0.98 11.87
C ARG A 52 16.93 0.68 10.41
N PHE A 53 16.47 1.49 9.45
CA PHE A 53 16.85 1.32 8.04
C PHE A 53 18.30 1.72 7.82
N ARG A 54 19.06 0.83 7.17
CA ARG A 54 20.48 1.06 6.84
C ARG A 54 20.68 2.15 5.79
N PHE A 55 19.77 2.24 4.81
CA PHE A 55 19.88 3.17 3.68
C PHE A 55 18.88 4.31 3.81
N ASP A 56 19.37 5.53 3.61
CA ASP A 56 18.56 6.75 3.71
C ASP A 56 17.37 6.75 2.75
N ALA A 57 17.54 6.25 1.52
CA ALA A 57 16.44 6.14 0.57
C ALA A 57 15.29 5.27 1.11
N HIS A 58 15.59 4.10 1.66
CA HIS A 58 14.58 3.21 2.24
C HIS A 58 13.94 3.82 3.49
N ARG A 59 14.74 4.47 4.34
CA ARG A 59 14.24 5.21 5.50
C ARG A 59 13.26 6.30 5.10
N ASN A 60 13.63 7.12 4.11
CA ASN A 60 12.83 8.24 3.64
C ASN A 60 11.53 7.75 3.01
N ARG A 61 11.56 6.73 2.15
CA ARG A 61 10.35 6.13 1.57
C ARG A 61 9.46 5.51 2.63
N TRP A 62 10.03 4.86 3.65
CA TRP A 62 9.26 4.33 4.78
C TRP A 62 8.55 5.45 5.57
N VAL A 63 9.24 6.55 5.85
CA VAL A 63 8.67 7.73 6.52
C VAL A 63 7.58 8.37 5.64
N ALA A 64 7.82 8.50 4.34
CA ALA A 64 6.86 9.05 3.39
C ALA A 64 5.58 8.20 3.33
N ALA A 65 5.72 6.87 3.25
CA ALA A 65 4.61 5.93 3.27
C ALA A 65 3.82 6.03 4.59
N ARG A 66 4.51 5.96 5.73
CA ARG A 66 3.87 5.95 7.05
C ARG A 66 3.18 7.27 7.37
N GLY A 67 3.85 8.40 7.13
CA GLY A 67 3.26 9.72 7.37
C GLY A 67 2.09 10.01 6.43
N THR A 68 2.19 9.60 5.14
CA THR A 68 1.07 9.80 4.20
C THR A 68 -0.12 8.92 4.56
N LEU A 69 0.10 7.67 4.97
CA LEU A 69 -0.96 6.82 5.52
C LEU A 69 -1.68 7.51 6.68
N ARG A 70 -0.93 8.05 7.66
CA ARG A 70 -1.52 8.81 8.78
C ARG A 70 -2.33 10.00 8.28
N ALA A 71 -1.82 10.76 7.31
CA ALA A 71 -2.53 11.91 6.74
C ALA A 71 -3.85 11.50 6.06
N ILE A 72 -3.83 10.44 5.24
CA ILE A 72 -5.02 9.91 4.56
C ILE A 72 -6.07 9.48 5.59
N LEU A 73 -5.70 8.63 6.56
CA LEU A 73 -6.63 8.13 7.57
C LEU A 73 -7.19 9.27 8.44
N ALA A 74 -6.34 10.25 8.77
CA ALA A 74 -6.74 11.41 9.56
C ALA A 74 -7.76 12.28 8.83
N ALA A 75 -7.65 12.41 7.51
CA ALA A 75 -8.61 13.14 6.69
C ALA A 75 -10.01 12.49 6.73
N TYR A 76 -10.10 11.16 6.63
CA TYR A 76 -11.38 10.43 6.79
C TYR A 76 -11.99 10.58 8.18
N LEU A 77 -11.16 10.64 9.22
CA LEU A 77 -11.59 10.71 10.61
C LEU A 77 -11.78 12.14 11.11
N ARG A 78 -11.41 13.15 10.32
CA ARG A 78 -11.32 14.56 10.71
C ARG A 78 -10.49 14.76 12.00
N ARG A 79 -9.34 14.10 12.06
CA ARG A 79 -8.39 14.15 13.19
C ARG A 79 -7.03 14.69 12.74
N THR A 80 -6.13 14.93 13.68
CA THR A 80 -4.74 15.23 13.34
C THR A 80 -3.97 13.94 13.06
N PRO A 81 -3.07 13.91 12.05
CA PRO A 81 -2.32 12.70 11.69
C PRO A 81 -1.55 12.09 12.86
N GLY A 82 -0.91 12.90 13.71
CA GLY A 82 -0.17 12.41 14.88
C GLY A 82 -1.02 11.85 16.02
N SER A 83 -2.33 12.13 16.04
CA SER A 83 -3.22 11.62 17.10
C SER A 83 -3.70 10.19 16.86
N LEU A 84 -3.49 9.63 15.67
CA LEU A 84 -3.97 8.29 15.34
C LEU A 84 -3.15 7.23 16.07
N ASN A 85 -3.83 6.23 16.62
CA ASN A 85 -3.21 5.05 17.18
C ASN A 85 -3.20 3.94 16.12
N LEU A 86 -2.04 3.70 15.51
CA LEU A 86 -1.82 2.60 14.58
C LEU A 86 -1.13 1.47 15.32
N ALA A 87 -1.87 0.40 15.59
CA ALA A 87 -1.36 -0.82 16.18
C ALA A 87 -1.00 -1.83 15.09
N ALA A 88 -0.43 -2.96 15.48
CA ALA A 88 -0.17 -4.09 14.60
C ALA A 88 -0.78 -5.35 15.21
N ASP A 89 -1.36 -6.21 14.37
CA ASP A 89 -1.87 -7.50 14.83
C ASP A 89 -0.72 -8.50 15.07
N ALA A 90 -1.07 -9.75 15.44
CA ALA A 90 -0.10 -10.81 15.69
C ALA A 90 0.82 -11.13 14.49
N ASN A 91 0.39 -10.81 13.27
CA ASN A 91 1.15 -11.02 12.03
C ASN A 91 1.89 -9.75 11.59
N GLY A 92 1.83 -8.66 12.38
CA GLY A 92 2.44 -7.39 12.06
C GLY A 92 1.64 -6.53 11.07
N LYS A 93 0.41 -6.93 10.70
CA LYS A 93 -0.47 -6.13 9.83
C LYS A 93 -0.92 -4.90 10.60
N PRO A 94 -0.66 -3.67 10.10
CA PRO A 94 -1.06 -2.46 10.80
C PRO A 94 -2.59 -2.30 10.72
N PHE A 95 -3.20 -1.84 11.82
CA PHE A 95 -4.61 -1.47 11.88
C PHE A 95 -4.80 -0.21 12.72
N LEU A 96 -5.91 0.48 12.49
CA LEU A 96 -6.29 1.66 13.26
C LEU A 96 -7.04 1.21 14.52
N GLN A 97 -6.58 1.64 15.69
CA GLN A 97 -7.22 1.35 16.97
C GLN A 97 -8.20 2.46 17.37
N ASN A 98 -9.33 2.07 17.96
CA ASN A 98 -10.34 2.96 18.55
C ASN A 98 -10.84 2.39 19.87
N GLY A 99 -10.38 2.95 21.00
CA GLY A 99 -10.57 2.37 22.32
C GLY A 99 -9.86 1.02 22.45
N ASP A 100 -10.53 0.02 23.01
CA ASP A 100 -9.98 -1.32 23.23
C ASP A 100 -10.04 -2.21 21.98
N GLY A 101 -10.61 -1.71 20.88
CA GLY A 101 -10.83 -2.49 19.66
C GLY A 101 -10.37 -1.80 18.38
N PRO A 102 -10.47 -2.49 17.24
CA PRO A 102 -10.05 -1.96 15.96
C PRO A 102 -11.13 -1.04 15.37
N ALA A 103 -10.75 0.15 14.90
CA ALA A 103 -11.65 1.22 14.42
C ALA A 103 -12.48 0.80 13.20
N PRO A 104 -13.73 1.25 13.00
CA PRO A 104 -14.52 0.87 11.83
C PRO A 104 -13.88 1.17 10.47
N LEU A 105 -12.99 2.17 10.40
CA LEU A 105 -12.19 2.48 9.23
C LEU A 105 -11.07 1.45 9.09
N ARG A 106 -11.13 0.65 8.02
CA ARG A 106 -10.13 -0.36 7.67
C ARG A 106 -9.26 0.14 6.54
N PHE A 107 -8.02 -0.32 6.50
CA PHE A 107 -7.10 0.02 5.44
C PHE A 107 -6.13 -1.12 5.12
N ASN A 108 -5.53 -1.03 3.96
CA ASN A 108 -4.39 -1.84 3.57
C ASN A 108 -3.38 -0.97 2.79
N LEU A 109 -2.10 -1.29 2.91
CA LEU A 109 -1.01 -0.57 2.27
C LEU A 109 -0.07 -1.57 1.62
N ALA A 110 0.21 -1.37 0.34
CA ALA A 110 1.24 -2.06 -0.41
C ALA A 110 2.16 -1.04 -1.08
N HIS A 111 3.40 -1.43 -1.37
CA HIS A 111 4.34 -0.55 -2.06
C HIS A 111 5.29 -1.32 -2.96
N ALA A 112 5.65 -0.71 -4.08
CA ALA A 112 6.67 -1.18 -4.99
C ALA A 112 7.56 0.02 -5.34
N ASP A 113 8.85 -0.10 -5.04
CA ASP A 113 9.87 0.93 -5.25
C ASP A 113 9.52 2.31 -4.67
N ASP A 114 9.18 3.27 -5.51
CA ASP A 114 8.86 4.67 -5.22
C ASP A 114 7.35 4.94 -5.11
N VAL A 115 6.50 3.91 -5.27
CA VAL A 115 5.04 4.06 -5.24
C VAL A 115 4.44 3.21 -4.12
N ALA A 116 3.49 3.79 -3.38
CA ALA A 116 2.58 3.04 -2.52
C ALA A 116 1.13 3.16 -2.96
N LEU A 117 0.35 2.11 -2.71
CA LEU A 117 -1.10 2.14 -2.74
C LEU A 117 -1.64 2.04 -1.32
N VAL A 118 -2.70 2.80 -1.04
CA VAL A 118 -3.46 2.71 0.21
C VAL A 118 -4.92 2.51 -0.12
N ALA A 119 -5.49 1.36 0.23
CA ALA A 119 -6.92 1.11 0.17
C ALA A 119 -7.58 1.47 1.51
N VAL A 120 -8.74 2.10 1.47
CA VAL A 120 -9.51 2.52 2.66
C VAL A 120 -10.99 2.15 2.48
N GLY A 121 -11.59 1.53 3.49
CA GLY A 121 -12.97 1.05 3.50
C GLY A 121 -13.64 1.17 4.87
N TRP A 122 -14.95 1.40 4.93
CA TRP A 122 -15.72 1.34 6.19
C TRP A 122 -16.28 -0.06 6.43
N HIS A 123 -16.15 -0.56 7.67
CA HIS A 123 -16.78 -1.79 8.17
C HIS A 123 -16.46 -3.07 7.38
N ARG A 124 -15.40 -3.07 6.57
CA ARG A 124 -14.97 -4.23 5.77
C ARG A 124 -13.46 -4.32 5.71
N GLU A 125 -12.94 -5.53 5.70
CA GLU A 125 -11.53 -5.73 5.34
C GLU A 125 -11.32 -5.31 3.87
N VAL A 126 -10.18 -4.68 3.62
CA VAL A 126 -9.72 -4.28 2.29
C VAL A 126 -8.30 -4.80 2.09
N GLY A 127 -7.96 -5.12 0.84
CA GLY A 127 -6.63 -5.50 0.41
C GLY A 127 -6.27 -4.70 -0.84
N VAL A 128 -5.00 -4.34 -0.97
CA VAL A 128 -4.44 -3.77 -2.19
C VAL A 128 -3.05 -4.34 -2.36
N ASP A 129 -2.67 -4.61 -3.60
CA ASP A 129 -1.33 -5.05 -3.92
C ASP A 129 -0.76 -4.27 -5.10
N ILE A 130 0.56 -4.14 -5.14
CA ILE A 130 1.29 -3.50 -6.23
C ILE A 130 2.64 -4.17 -6.37
N GLU A 131 2.98 -4.53 -7.61
CA GLU A 131 4.28 -5.11 -7.94
C GLU A 131 4.86 -4.41 -9.17
N ARG A 132 6.18 -4.27 -9.19
CA ARG A 132 6.90 -3.80 -10.37
C ARG A 132 7.08 -4.96 -11.35
N GLU A 133 6.62 -4.78 -12.59
CA GLU A 133 6.91 -5.71 -13.67
C GLU A 133 8.44 -5.82 -13.87
N ALA A 134 8.96 -7.02 -13.66
CA ALA A 134 10.37 -7.34 -13.76
C ALA A 134 10.51 -8.72 -14.44
N PRO A 135 10.91 -8.78 -15.73
CA PRO A 135 10.94 -10.04 -16.50
C PRO A 135 11.80 -11.13 -15.86
N ASP A 136 12.87 -10.74 -15.18
CA ASP A 136 13.77 -11.62 -14.42
C ASP A 136 13.13 -12.23 -13.16
N ARG A 137 12.03 -11.63 -12.66
CA ARG A 137 11.27 -12.13 -11.51
C ARG A 137 9.99 -12.89 -11.90
N ALA A 138 9.62 -12.90 -13.19
CA ALA A 138 8.45 -13.63 -13.70
C ALA A 138 8.76 -15.13 -13.89
N ASP A 139 8.98 -15.83 -12.78
CA ASP A 139 9.44 -17.22 -12.75
C ASP A 139 8.28 -18.23 -12.90
N LEU A 140 8.35 -19.06 -13.94
CA LEU A 140 7.35 -20.09 -14.23
C LEU A 140 7.32 -21.23 -13.19
N GLU A 141 8.40 -21.48 -12.46
CA GLU A 141 8.38 -22.46 -11.36
C GLU A 141 7.60 -21.94 -10.17
N VAL A 142 7.75 -20.65 -9.87
CA VAL A 142 6.95 -19.96 -8.85
C VAL A 142 5.47 -19.93 -9.27
N ALA A 143 5.19 -19.61 -10.53
CA ALA A 143 3.83 -19.65 -11.08
C ALA A 143 3.18 -21.03 -10.88
N ARG A 144 3.90 -22.13 -11.15
CA ARG A 144 3.39 -23.49 -10.98
C ARG A 144 3.03 -23.86 -9.54
N ARG A 145 3.60 -23.18 -8.54
CA ARG A 145 3.33 -23.44 -7.11
C ARG A 145 2.21 -22.58 -6.55
N LEU A 146 2.01 -21.38 -7.09
CA LEU A 146 1.12 -20.36 -6.52
C LEU A 146 -0.15 -20.11 -7.33
N PHE A 147 -0.13 -20.41 -8.64
CA PHE A 147 -1.26 -20.21 -9.52
C PHE A 147 -2.02 -21.52 -9.76
N ALA A 148 -3.25 -21.41 -10.25
CA ALA A 148 -4.01 -22.57 -10.68
C ALA A 148 -3.28 -23.23 -11.86
N ALA A 149 -3.47 -24.55 -12.02
CA ALA A 149 -2.72 -25.33 -13.00
C ALA A 149 -2.95 -24.83 -14.44
N ASP A 150 -4.18 -24.44 -14.76
CA ASP A 150 -4.58 -23.86 -16.04
C ASP A 150 -3.96 -22.49 -16.29
N GLU A 151 -3.93 -21.60 -15.29
CA GLU A 151 -3.25 -20.31 -15.37
C GLU A 151 -1.75 -20.46 -15.60
N ALA A 152 -1.09 -21.38 -14.90
CA ALA A 152 0.34 -21.64 -15.05
C ALA A 152 0.69 -22.17 -16.45
N VAL A 153 -0.15 -23.07 -16.99
CA VAL A 153 0.00 -23.59 -18.36
C VAL A 153 -0.22 -22.47 -19.39
N ALA A 154 -1.29 -21.67 -19.23
CA ALA A 154 -1.57 -20.55 -20.12
C ALA A 154 -0.43 -19.54 -20.12
N LEU A 155 0.13 -19.23 -18.94
CA LEU A 155 1.24 -18.31 -18.78
C LEU A 155 2.52 -18.81 -19.47
N ALA A 156 2.84 -20.11 -19.33
CA ALA A 156 4.00 -20.71 -19.99
C ALA A 156 3.91 -20.65 -21.53
N ALA A 157 2.70 -20.72 -22.09
CA ALA A 157 2.46 -20.63 -23.53
C ALA A 157 2.58 -19.19 -24.11
N MET A 158 2.59 -18.15 -23.26
CA MET A 158 2.66 -16.76 -23.74
C MET A 158 4.07 -16.35 -24.19
N PRO A 159 4.21 -15.46 -25.20
CA PRO A 159 5.47 -14.79 -25.51
C PRO A 159 5.99 -13.94 -24.34
N MET A 160 7.31 -13.82 -24.20
CA MET A 160 7.97 -13.22 -23.03
C MET A 160 7.42 -11.83 -22.60
N PRO A 161 7.16 -10.87 -23.51
CA PRO A 161 6.65 -9.55 -23.10
C PRO A 161 5.24 -9.60 -22.52
N LEU A 162 4.39 -10.52 -22.99
CA LEU A 162 3.03 -10.71 -22.50
C LEU A 162 3.00 -11.55 -21.23
N ARG A 163 3.91 -12.54 -21.15
CA ARG A 163 4.07 -13.42 -20.00
C ARG A 163 4.43 -12.66 -18.73
N CYS A 164 5.41 -11.75 -18.79
CA CYS A 164 5.82 -10.97 -17.62
C CYS A 164 4.63 -10.22 -17.02
N ARG A 165 3.89 -9.47 -17.86
CA ARG A 165 2.70 -8.74 -17.44
C ARG A 165 1.61 -9.65 -16.89
N ALA A 166 1.34 -10.78 -17.55
CA ALA A 166 0.34 -11.74 -17.09
C ALA A 166 0.72 -12.40 -15.76
N PHE A 167 2.02 -12.68 -15.53
CA PHE A 167 2.52 -13.22 -14.27
C PHE A 167 2.21 -12.27 -13.12
N PHE A 168 2.56 -10.98 -13.24
CA PHE A 168 2.31 -10.00 -12.18
C PHE A 168 0.82 -9.67 -12.02
N ALA A 169 0.03 -9.73 -13.09
CA ALA A 169 -1.43 -9.60 -13.00
C ALA A 169 -2.07 -10.75 -12.20
N LEU A 170 -1.60 -11.99 -12.38
CA LEU A 170 -2.02 -13.13 -11.57
C LEU A 170 -1.53 -13.01 -10.13
N TRP A 171 -0.27 -12.60 -9.94
CA TRP A 171 0.34 -12.43 -8.62
C TRP A 171 -0.45 -11.44 -7.75
N THR A 172 -0.71 -10.25 -8.27
CA THR A 172 -1.43 -9.18 -7.54
C THR A 172 -2.91 -9.45 -7.32
N ALA A 173 -3.48 -10.47 -7.99
CA ALA A 173 -4.88 -10.90 -7.82
C ALA A 173 -5.05 -12.04 -6.81
N ARG A 174 -3.95 -12.54 -6.23
CA ARG A 174 -3.96 -13.57 -5.18
C ARG A 174 -4.09 -12.93 -3.80
#